data_AF-A0A3G6QHE3-F1
#
_entry.id   AF-A0A3G6QHE3-F1
#
_cell.length_a   1.000
_cell.length_b   1.000
_cell.length_c   1.000
_cell.angle_alpha   90.00
_cell.angle_beta   90.00
_cell.angle_gamma   90.00
#
_symmetry.space_group_name_H-M   'P 1'
#
loop_
_entity.id
_entity.type
_entity.pdbx_description
1 polymer ?
#
loop_
_entity_poly.entity_id
_entity_poly.type
_entity_poly.pdbx_seq_one_letter_code
_entity_poly.pdbx_strand_id
1 'polypeptide(L)'
;MKNILKKKSFLFTLFIALTVISCKKEIEKINEKINDASSSITQDSDKKDSLAAKKDSVIQKESLPPAIQEYGFYNAYIFPKNKKVKDSLFALFNKKYTEKERYAILALNRLDSKNKWSADTLVVPAKVDTTLMEYAPFPLQLDVLSPVKKFVVFSYPIQAYGVYSNGSLVKWGPTSMGKKSAKTKTGLTFANWKKKLAISTVDSEWKLPYNFNIFNLDGIGWHQYDLPGYPASHSCLRLLMNDAKWLYNYADTWVLNPGGATTKARGTAVLVYGDYPWGKRKPWRKLLNDPNSNNISVEEMTKMIEPNIEKILKEQDNRERVADSIKAAKAVLEQMPQTTKTLEP
;
A
#
# COMPACT_ATOMS: atom_id res chain seq x y z
N MET A 1 31.16 -42.96 -35.17
CA MET A 1 32.55 -43.35 -35.48
C MET A 1 33.51 -42.42 -34.77
N LYS A 2 34.42 -42.99 -33.98
CA LYS A 2 35.80 -42.56 -33.63
C LYS A 2 36.07 -41.14 -33.08
N ASN A 3 36.18 -41.06 -31.74
CA ASN A 3 37.41 -40.89 -30.94
C ASN A 3 38.56 -39.95 -31.41
N ILE A 4 39.09 -39.20 -30.41
CA ILE A 4 40.48 -38.71 -30.17
C ILE A 4 40.74 -37.20 -30.36
N LEU A 5 41.07 -36.51 -29.26
CA LEU A 5 42.30 -35.71 -29.07
C LEU A 5 42.39 -35.25 -27.58
N LYS A 6 43.22 -35.91 -26.76
CA LYS A 6 44.59 -35.54 -26.31
C LYS A 6 44.66 -34.62 -25.06
N LYS A 7 45.31 -35.18 -24.04
CA LYS A 7 45.84 -34.62 -22.79
C LYS A 7 46.72 -33.38 -23.01
N LYS A 8 46.68 -32.42 -22.06
CA LYS A 8 47.88 -31.76 -21.49
C LYS A 8 47.65 -31.40 -20.01
N SER A 9 48.56 -31.91 -19.19
CA SER A 9 48.83 -31.52 -17.81
C SER A 9 49.66 -30.24 -17.80
N PHE A 10 49.43 -29.31 -16.87
CA PHE A 10 50.51 -28.53 -16.25
C PHE A 10 50.05 -27.89 -14.92
N LEU A 11 50.98 -27.92 -13.98
CA LEU A 11 50.95 -27.43 -12.61
C LEU A 11 50.45 -25.97 -12.47
N PHE A 12 49.69 -25.69 -11.41
CA PHE A 12 49.78 -24.41 -10.70
C PHE A 12 49.43 -24.62 -9.21
N THR A 13 50.43 -25.03 -8.45
CA THR A 13 50.47 -24.90 -6.99
C THR A 13 51.22 -23.61 -6.66
N LEU A 14 50.78 -22.97 -5.58
CA LEU A 14 51.53 -21.97 -4.81
C LEU A 14 51.53 -20.53 -5.36
N PHE A 15 50.60 -19.69 -4.88
CA PHE A 15 50.86 -18.33 -4.42
C PHE A 15 49.59 -17.77 -3.74
N ILE A 16 49.76 -16.84 -2.81
CA ILE A 16 48.73 -16.19 -1.95
C ILE A 16 48.49 -16.90 -0.60
N ALA A 17 49.58 -17.03 0.16
CA ALA A 17 49.53 -16.90 1.61
C ALA A 17 50.33 -15.63 1.96
N LEU A 18 49.65 -14.48 2.10
CA LEU A 18 50.20 -13.23 2.64
C LEU A 18 49.08 -12.16 2.71
N THR A 19 48.10 -12.33 3.61
CA THR A 19 47.26 -11.25 4.16
C THR A 19 46.58 -11.71 5.46
N VAL A 20 47.40 -12.09 6.44
CA VAL A 20 47.00 -12.06 7.85
C VAL A 20 48.13 -11.32 8.56
N ILE A 21 47.81 -10.48 9.53
CA ILE A 21 48.66 -9.48 10.21
C ILE A 21 48.50 -8.06 9.63
N SER A 22 47.28 -7.55 9.69
CA SER A 22 47.00 -6.15 10.04
C SER A 22 45.62 -6.11 10.71
N CYS A 23 45.42 -5.24 11.69
CA CYS A 23 44.21 -5.10 12.54
C CYS A 23 44.07 -6.02 13.76
N LYS A 24 45.13 -6.17 14.58
CA LYS A 24 44.98 -6.62 15.97
C LYS A 24 45.79 -5.79 17.00
N LYS A 25 45.93 -4.48 16.76
CA LYS A 25 46.69 -3.59 17.65
C LYS A 25 46.05 -2.24 17.99
N GLU A 26 44.72 -2.10 17.82
CA GLU A 26 44.00 -0.84 18.12
C GLU A 26 42.80 -0.97 19.08
N ILE A 27 42.58 -2.12 19.73
CA ILE A 27 41.40 -2.32 20.60
C ILE A 27 41.72 -2.23 22.11
N GLU A 28 43.00 -2.03 22.49
CA GLU A 28 43.42 -1.97 23.91
C GLU A 28 43.66 -0.56 24.47
N LYS A 29 43.15 0.51 23.85
CA LYS A 29 43.40 1.90 24.31
C LYS A 29 42.18 2.79 24.55
N ILE A 30 40.97 2.23 24.63
CA ILE A 30 39.74 3.03 24.88
C ILE A 30 39.02 2.63 26.18
N ASN A 31 39.41 1.53 26.82
CA ASN A 31 38.72 0.99 28.00
C ASN A 31 39.11 1.60 29.35
N GLU A 32 39.76 2.77 29.36
CA GLU A 32 40.25 3.44 30.57
C GLU A 32 39.71 4.86 30.77
N LYS A 33 38.62 5.25 30.07
CA LYS A 33 38.09 6.63 30.14
C LYS A 33 36.58 6.77 30.37
N ILE A 34 35.91 5.75 30.90
CA ILE A 34 34.47 5.81 31.24
C ILE A 34 34.19 5.10 32.58
N ASN A 35 34.94 5.42 33.64
CA ASN A 35 34.61 4.99 35.00
C ASN A 35 34.67 6.11 36.05
N ASP A 36 34.78 7.38 35.65
CA ASP A 36 34.73 8.53 36.57
C ASP A 36 33.72 9.56 36.08
N ALA A 37 32.45 9.35 36.42
CA ALA A 37 31.44 10.40 36.61
C ALA A 37 30.10 9.77 37.04
N SER A 38 30.09 9.13 38.21
CA SER A 38 28.85 8.87 38.93
C SER A 38 29.09 9.14 40.41
N SER A 39 28.72 10.35 40.84
CA SER A 39 28.07 10.64 42.12
C SER A 39 28.19 12.14 42.45
N SER A 40 27.06 12.84 42.45
CA SER A 40 26.69 13.76 43.55
C SER A 40 25.36 14.49 43.30
N ILE A 41 24.41 14.27 44.22
CA ILE A 41 23.53 15.23 44.92
C ILE A 41 22.32 15.79 44.13
N THR A 42 21.06 15.41 44.43
CA THR A 42 20.06 15.83 45.47
C THR A 42 19.28 17.14 45.17
N GLN A 43 17.94 17.02 45.28
CA GLN A 43 16.82 17.98 45.46
C GLN A 43 17.08 19.50 45.61
N ASP A 44 16.30 20.38 44.95
CA ASP A 44 15.09 21.04 45.52
C ASP A 44 14.38 22.04 44.55
N SER A 45 13.10 22.28 44.83
CA SER A 45 12.12 23.36 44.51
C SER A 45 12.45 24.53 43.54
N ASP A 46 11.51 24.87 42.63
CA ASP A 46 10.55 25.98 42.85
C ASP A 46 9.64 26.31 41.64
N LYS A 47 8.38 26.65 41.94
CA LYS A 47 7.35 27.21 41.04
C LYS A 47 7.62 28.69 40.76
N LYS A 48 7.39 29.14 39.51
CA LYS A 48 6.80 30.47 39.27
C LYS A 48 6.06 30.56 37.93
N ASP A 49 4.84 31.07 38.04
CA ASP A 49 3.88 31.37 36.97
C ASP A 49 4.44 32.32 35.91
N SER A 50 4.03 32.10 34.66
CA SER A 50 3.62 33.17 33.75
C SER A 50 2.75 32.60 32.63
N LEU A 51 1.47 32.94 32.68
CA LEU A 51 0.48 32.78 31.63
C LEU A 51 0.92 33.53 30.36
N ALA A 52 1.03 32.83 29.24
CA ALA A 52 1.02 33.44 27.91
C ALA A 52 0.40 32.48 26.88
N ALA A 53 -0.75 32.91 26.35
CA ALA A 53 -1.34 32.56 25.06
C ALA A 53 -1.42 31.06 24.68
N LYS A 54 -2.60 30.47 24.92
CA LYS A 54 -3.11 29.35 24.12
C LYS A 54 -3.24 29.80 22.67
N LYS A 55 -2.27 29.40 21.84
CA LYS A 55 -2.45 29.22 20.40
C LYS A 55 -2.44 27.71 20.21
N ASP A 56 -3.56 27.16 19.78
CA ASP A 56 -3.78 25.71 19.67
C ASP A 56 -2.60 25.03 19.01
N SER A 57 -1.85 24.28 19.82
CA SER A 57 -0.83 23.36 19.35
C SER A 57 -1.53 22.29 18.52
N VAL A 58 -1.42 22.40 17.20
CA VAL A 58 -1.53 21.25 16.31
C VAL A 58 -0.53 20.24 16.87
N ILE A 59 -1.04 19.22 17.57
CA ILE A 59 -0.24 18.08 18.02
C ILE A 59 0.42 17.53 16.76
N GLN A 60 1.73 17.73 16.63
CA GLN A 60 2.52 17.03 15.62
C GLN A 60 2.34 15.55 15.89
N LYS A 61 1.50 14.91 15.08
CA LYS A 61 1.23 13.48 15.22
C LYS A 61 2.38 12.77 14.52
N GLU A 62 3.50 12.66 15.22
CA GLU A 62 4.75 12.09 14.70
C GLU A 62 4.50 10.87 13.82
N SER A 63 5.18 10.83 12.68
CA SER A 63 5.13 9.72 11.74
C SER A 63 5.54 8.43 12.44
N LEU A 64 4.58 7.52 12.59
CA LEU A 64 4.79 6.25 13.25
C LEU A 64 5.24 5.21 12.23
N PRO A 65 6.30 4.44 12.52
CA PRO A 65 6.65 3.30 11.67
C PRO A 65 5.45 2.36 11.51
N PRO A 66 5.45 1.51 10.47
CA PRO A 66 4.47 0.42 10.40
C PRO A 66 4.45 -0.36 11.70
N ALA A 67 3.29 -0.90 12.08
CA ALA A 67 3.17 -1.71 13.30
C ALA A 67 4.21 -2.85 13.26
N ILE A 68 5.18 -2.79 14.19
CA ILE A 68 6.21 -3.82 14.30
C ILE A 68 5.60 -4.99 15.07
N GLN A 69 5.57 -6.16 14.45
CA GLN A 69 5.22 -7.37 15.16
C GLN A 69 6.45 -7.87 15.92
N GLU A 70 6.49 -7.62 17.22
CA GLU A 70 7.59 -8.04 18.10
C GLU A 70 7.74 -9.57 18.14
N TYR A 71 6.61 -10.30 18.10
CA TYR A 71 6.56 -11.77 18.12
C TYR A 71 5.43 -12.30 17.23
N GLY A 72 5.49 -12.00 15.93
CA GLY A 72 4.52 -12.48 14.94
C GLY A 72 4.89 -13.85 14.38
N PHE A 73 4.36 -14.93 14.96
CA PHE A 73 4.49 -16.26 14.37
C PHE A 73 3.52 -16.42 13.19
N TYR A 74 4.02 -16.23 11.97
CA TYR A 74 3.32 -16.69 10.78
C TYR A 74 3.64 -18.17 10.53
N ASN A 75 2.62 -18.99 10.45
CA ASN A 75 2.74 -20.40 10.15
C ASN A 75 2.59 -20.65 8.66
N ALA A 76 3.37 -21.58 8.13
CA ALA A 76 3.19 -22.08 6.78
C ALA A 76 2.09 -23.15 6.75
N TYR A 77 0.96 -22.85 6.10
CA TYR A 77 -0.05 -23.86 5.80
C TYR A 77 0.20 -24.42 4.40
N ILE A 78 0.90 -25.54 4.32
CA ILE A 78 1.42 -26.12 3.07
C ILE A 78 0.36 -27.02 2.41
N PHE A 79 0.16 -26.85 1.10
CA PHE A 79 -0.73 -27.65 0.27
C PHE A 79 0.07 -28.53 -0.71
N PRO A 80 0.07 -29.86 -0.54
CA PRO A 80 0.72 -30.79 -1.45
C PRO A 80 0.13 -30.73 -2.87
N LYS A 81 0.90 -31.22 -3.85
CA LYS A 81 0.43 -31.32 -5.26
C LYS A 81 -0.67 -32.37 -5.45
N ASN A 82 -0.73 -33.39 -4.59
CA ASN A 82 -1.77 -34.42 -4.68
C ASN A 82 -3.14 -33.79 -4.41
N LYS A 83 -4.05 -33.85 -5.39
CA LYS A 83 -5.36 -33.21 -5.34
C LYS A 83 -6.20 -33.66 -4.13
N LYS A 84 -6.30 -34.96 -3.87
CA LYS A 84 -7.13 -35.48 -2.76
C LYS A 84 -6.62 -34.97 -1.42
N VAL A 85 -5.30 -34.99 -1.20
CA VAL A 85 -4.69 -34.47 0.03
C VAL A 85 -4.90 -32.96 0.15
N LYS A 86 -4.74 -32.21 -0.95
CA LYS A 86 -4.99 -30.77 -1.00
C LYS A 86 -6.43 -30.42 -0.64
N ASP A 87 -7.40 -31.16 -1.19
CA ASP A 87 -8.82 -30.98 -0.91
C ASP A 87 -9.13 -31.25 0.58
N SER A 88 -8.60 -32.34 1.15
CA SER A 88 -8.72 -32.64 2.58
C SER A 88 -8.12 -31.54 3.46
N LEU A 89 -6.94 -31.02 3.11
CA LEU A 89 -6.31 -29.92 3.85
C LEU A 89 -7.09 -28.61 3.74
N PHE A 90 -7.72 -28.33 2.59
CA PHE A 90 -8.63 -27.18 2.48
C PHE A 90 -9.90 -27.39 3.28
N ALA A 91 -10.43 -28.61 3.38
CA ALA A 91 -11.56 -28.90 4.26
C ALA A 91 -11.23 -28.64 5.73
N LEU A 92 -10.04 -29.08 6.19
CA LEU A 92 -9.54 -28.77 7.53
C LEU A 92 -9.34 -27.27 7.75
N PHE A 93 -8.76 -26.57 6.77
CA PHE A 93 -8.62 -25.11 6.80
C PHE A 93 -9.97 -24.41 6.93
N ASN A 94 -10.97 -24.88 6.17
CA ASN A 94 -12.34 -24.34 6.19
C ASN A 94 -13.06 -24.60 7.52
N LYS A 95 -12.77 -25.73 8.18
CA LYS A 95 -13.31 -26.07 9.50
C LYS A 95 -12.63 -25.29 10.63
N LYS A 96 -11.32 -25.03 10.49
CA LYS A 96 -10.51 -24.34 11.50
C LYS A 96 -10.79 -22.85 11.58
N TYR A 97 -10.95 -22.18 10.44
CA TYR A 97 -11.08 -20.72 10.36
C TYR A 97 -12.47 -20.31 9.87
N THR A 98 -13.04 -19.30 10.53
CA THR A 98 -14.29 -18.67 10.12
C THR A 98 -14.18 -18.03 8.73
N GLU A 99 -15.30 -17.66 8.11
CA GLU A 99 -15.28 -16.97 6.81
C GLU A 99 -14.47 -15.67 6.83
N LYS A 100 -14.62 -14.85 7.88
CA LYS A 100 -13.88 -13.59 8.03
C LYS A 100 -12.37 -13.83 8.20
N GLU A 101 -11.98 -14.82 8.99
CA GLU A 101 -10.57 -15.17 9.15
C GLU A 101 -9.98 -15.73 7.86
N ARG A 102 -10.71 -16.59 7.13
CA ARG A 102 -10.28 -17.08 5.82
C ARG A 102 -10.12 -15.94 4.83
N TYR A 103 -11.03 -14.98 4.82
CA TYR A 103 -10.90 -13.78 4.00
C TYR A 103 -9.62 -13.01 4.34
N ALA A 104 -9.35 -12.77 5.62
CA ALA A 104 -8.14 -12.07 6.07
C ALA A 104 -6.85 -12.84 5.72
N ILE A 105 -6.81 -14.15 5.95
CA ILE A 105 -5.68 -15.01 5.59
C ILE A 105 -5.42 -14.97 4.08
N LEU A 106 -6.46 -15.10 3.25
CA LEU A 106 -6.30 -15.04 1.80
C LEU A 106 -5.84 -13.65 1.35
N ALA A 107 -6.41 -12.58 1.91
CA ALA A 107 -6.01 -11.21 1.64
C ALA A 107 -4.54 -10.95 1.99
N LEU A 108 -4.07 -11.44 3.15
CA LEU A 108 -2.65 -11.40 3.53
C LEU A 108 -1.76 -12.11 2.49
N ASN A 109 -2.26 -13.15 1.84
CA ASN A 109 -1.55 -13.86 0.77
C ASN A 109 -1.83 -13.31 -0.65
N ARG A 110 -2.47 -12.14 -0.74
CA ARG A 110 -2.87 -11.47 -1.99
C ARG A 110 -3.77 -12.33 -2.88
N LEU A 111 -4.56 -13.19 -2.23
CA LEU A 111 -5.48 -14.14 -2.86
C LEU A 111 -6.93 -13.76 -2.56
N ASP A 112 -7.81 -14.07 -3.50
CA ASP A 112 -9.24 -14.17 -3.22
C ASP A 112 -9.67 -15.63 -2.95
N SER A 113 -10.94 -15.81 -2.61
CA SER A 113 -11.53 -17.13 -2.32
C SER A 113 -11.59 -18.06 -3.53
N LYS A 114 -11.70 -17.54 -4.75
CA LYS A 114 -11.77 -18.34 -5.98
C LYS A 114 -10.40 -18.91 -6.34
N ASN A 115 -9.35 -18.12 -6.11
CA ASN A 115 -7.97 -18.42 -6.45
C ASN A 115 -7.21 -19.11 -5.32
N LYS A 116 -7.83 -19.38 -4.16
CA LYS A 116 -7.18 -20.08 -3.03
C LYS A 116 -6.49 -21.39 -3.47
N TRP A 117 -7.04 -22.09 -4.45
CA TRP A 117 -6.50 -23.35 -4.97
C TRP A 117 -5.16 -23.20 -5.70
N SER A 118 -4.81 -21.99 -6.12
CA SER A 118 -3.48 -21.70 -6.69
C SER A 118 -2.37 -21.66 -5.64
N ALA A 119 -2.72 -21.59 -4.35
CA ALA A 119 -1.75 -21.61 -3.27
C ALA A 119 -1.13 -23.01 -3.10
N ASP A 120 0.19 -23.04 -3.05
CA ASP A 120 1.02 -24.14 -2.57
C ASP A 120 1.31 -24.00 -1.06
N THR A 121 1.23 -22.79 -0.52
CA THR A 121 1.36 -22.49 0.90
C THR A 121 0.66 -21.17 1.19
N LEU A 122 -0.04 -21.11 2.31
CA LEU A 122 -0.53 -19.85 2.87
C LEU A 122 0.33 -19.45 4.07
N VAL A 123 0.63 -18.16 4.15
CA VAL A 123 1.14 -17.52 5.35
C VAL A 123 -0.06 -17.27 6.26
N VAL A 124 -0.08 -17.89 7.44
CA VAL A 124 -1.22 -17.85 8.35
C VAL A 124 -0.79 -17.28 9.70
N PRO A 125 -1.33 -16.13 10.13
CA PRO A 125 -1.06 -15.58 11.47
C PRO A 125 -1.45 -16.57 12.57
N ALA A 126 -0.69 -16.61 13.67
CA ALA A 126 -1.05 -17.41 14.84
C ALA A 126 -2.41 -16.99 15.44
N LYS A 127 -2.67 -15.69 15.49
CA LYS A 127 -3.96 -15.08 15.83
C LYS A 127 -4.40 -14.21 14.66
N VAL A 128 -5.62 -14.39 14.18
CA VAL A 128 -6.10 -13.70 12.97
C VAL A 128 -6.85 -12.41 13.32
N ASP A 129 -6.20 -11.26 13.13
CA ASP A 129 -6.88 -9.98 12.96
C ASP A 129 -7.68 -9.95 11.64
N THR A 130 -8.99 -9.82 11.76
CA THR A 130 -9.91 -9.76 10.60
C THR A 130 -10.03 -8.36 10.01
N THR A 131 -9.51 -7.32 10.67
CA THR A 131 -9.43 -5.96 10.14
C THR A 131 -8.26 -5.77 9.17
N LEU A 132 -7.30 -6.71 9.21
CA LEU A 132 -6.00 -6.71 8.53
C LEU A 132 -4.99 -5.68 9.07
N MET A 133 -5.40 -4.70 9.89
CA MET A 133 -4.54 -3.57 10.27
C MET A 133 -3.28 -4.00 11.03
N GLU A 134 -3.32 -5.11 11.78
CA GLU A 134 -2.12 -5.67 12.43
C GLU A 134 -1.05 -6.13 11.43
N TYR A 135 -1.40 -6.35 10.16
CA TYR A 135 -0.47 -6.76 9.09
C TYR A 135 -0.25 -5.66 8.05
N ALA A 136 -0.60 -4.41 8.37
CA ALA A 136 -0.44 -3.29 7.47
C ALA A 136 1.04 -3.13 7.10
N PRO A 137 1.41 -3.24 5.81
CA PRO A 137 2.79 -3.04 5.38
C PRO A 137 3.14 -1.55 5.23
N PHE A 138 2.23 -0.66 5.59
CA PHE A 138 2.34 0.79 5.42
C PHE A 138 2.41 1.47 6.80
N PRO A 139 3.10 2.61 6.93
CA PRO A 139 3.13 3.38 8.16
C PRO A 139 1.73 3.76 8.64
N LEU A 140 1.50 3.73 9.95
CA LEU A 140 0.18 4.09 10.50
C LEU A 140 -0.07 5.61 10.42
N GLN A 141 1.01 6.39 10.41
CA GLN A 141 0.97 7.85 10.33
C GLN A 141 2.08 8.35 9.40
N LEU A 142 1.76 9.34 8.56
CA LEU A 142 2.67 10.02 7.65
C LEU A 142 2.46 11.54 7.74
N ASP A 143 3.40 12.24 8.36
CA ASP A 143 3.31 13.70 8.58
C ASP A 143 3.26 14.49 7.28
N VAL A 144 4.00 14.03 6.27
CA VAL A 144 4.01 14.60 4.93
C VAL A 144 2.60 14.65 4.29
N LEU A 145 1.68 13.79 4.75
CA LEU A 145 0.29 13.74 4.33
C LEU A 145 -0.70 14.35 5.33
N SER A 146 -0.26 14.89 6.47
CA SER A 146 -1.13 15.57 7.45
C SER A 146 -2.05 16.64 6.83
N PRO A 147 -1.58 17.52 5.91
CA PRO A 147 -2.46 18.49 5.25
C PRO A 147 -3.30 17.89 4.10
N VAL A 148 -3.07 16.62 3.72
CA VAL A 148 -3.77 15.95 2.62
C VAL A 148 -4.98 15.19 3.16
N LYS A 149 -6.19 15.63 2.79
CA LYS A 149 -7.46 15.08 3.30
C LYS A 149 -7.69 13.63 2.88
N LYS A 150 -7.32 13.26 1.65
CA LYS A 150 -7.46 11.91 1.11
C LYS A 150 -6.30 11.56 0.19
N PHE A 151 -5.68 10.42 0.42
CA PHE A 151 -4.59 9.92 -0.41
C PHE A 151 -4.65 8.40 -0.53
N VAL A 152 -4.38 7.88 -1.73
CA VAL A 152 -4.33 6.44 -1.98
C VAL A 152 -2.97 6.08 -2.55
N VAL A 153 -2.38 4.99 -2.06
CA VAL A 153 -1.11 4.47 -2.57
C VAL A 153 -1.28 3.01 -2.99
N PHE A 154 -0.68 2.64 -4.12
CA PHE A 154 -0.58 1.27 -4.59
C PHE A 154 0.89 0.87 -4.75
N SER A 155 1.26 -0.20 -4.07
CA SER A 155 2.60 -0.76 -4.06
C SER A 155 2.69 -1.95 -5.00
N TYR A 156 3.40 -1.77 -6.10
CA TYR A 156 3.77 -2.89 -6.97
C TYR A 156 4.65 -3.92 -6.27
N PRO A 157 5.70 -3.54 -5.51
CA PRO A 157 6.63 -4.48 -4.89
C PRO A 157 5.97 -5.56 -4.03
N ILE A 158 4.99 -5.18 -3.20
CA ILE A 158 4.32 -6.10 -2.26
C ILE A 158 2.84 -6.39 -2.61
N GLN A 159 2.37 -5.87 -3.75
CA GLN A 159 1.00 -6.06 -4.24
C GLN A 159 -0.04 -5.71 -3.16
N ALA A 160 0.09 -4.51 -2.60
CA ALA A 160 -0.84 -3.99 -1.59
C ALA A 160 -1.19 -2.53 -1.90
N TYR A 161 -2.30 -2.05 -1.35
CA TYR A 161 -2.69 -0.65 -1.40
C TYR A 161 -2.93 -0.13 0.02
N GLY A 162 -2.71 1.16 0.22
CA GLY A 162 -2.97 1.89 1.46
C GLY A 162 -3.81 3.14 1.20
N VAL A 163 -4.60 3.54 2.18
CA VAL A 163 -5.46 4.72 2.11
C VAL A 163 -5.24 5.57 3.35
N TYR A 164 -4.95 6.84 3.15
CA TYR A 164 -4.67 7.80 4.20
C TYR A 164 -5.69 8.94 4.20
N SER A 165 -6.11 9.32 5.39
CA SER A 165 -6.87 10.55 5.64
C SER A 165 -6.07 11.40 6.63
N ASN A 166 -5.68 12.62 6.23
CA ASN A 166 -4.90 13.54 7.08
C ASN A 166 -3.67 12.86 7.70
N GLY A 167 -2.92 12.14 6.88
CA GLY A 167 -1.72 11.42 7.30
C GLY A 167 -1.95 10.12 8.06
N SER A 168 -3.17 9.81 8.52
CA SER A 168 -3.46 8.54 9.22
C SER A 168 -3.90 7.45 8.24
N LEU A 169 -3.30 6.26 8.35
CA LEU A 169 -3.72 5.08 7.58
C LEU A 169 -5.10 4.61 8.05
N VAL A 170 -6.11 4.70 7.19
CA VAL A 170 -7.50 4.33 7.50
C VAL A 170 -7.90 2.98 6.91
N LYS A 171 -7.17 2.50 5.91
CA LYS A 171 -7.39 1.19 5.29
C LYS A 171 -6.15 0.73 4.53
N TRP A 172 -5.92 -0.57 4.51
CA TRP A 172 -5.08 -1.21 3.51
C TRP A 172 -5.74 -2.50 3.01
N GLY A 173 -5.17 -3.09 1.96
CA GLY A 173 -5.57 -4.39 1.46
C GLY A 173 -4.68 -4.88 0.33
N PRO A 174 -4.93 -6.09 -0.18
CA PRO A 174 -4.19 -6.64 -1.30
C PRO A 174 -4.64 -6.01 -2.63
N THR A 175 -3.74 -6.03 -3.61
CA THR A 175 -4.08 -5.72 -5.00
C THR A 175 -3.47 -6.77 -5.93
N SER A 176 -4.02 -6.92 -7.14
CA SER A 176 -3.32 -7.60 -8.24
C SER A 176 -3.21 -6.62 -9.40
N MET A 177 -2.00 -6.08 -9.57
CA MET A 177 -1.69 -5.07 -10.58
C MET A 177 -1.29 -5.73 -11.91
N GLY A 178 -0.88 -4.90 -12.88
CA GLY A 178 -0.50 -5.31 -14.23
C GLY A 178 0.52 -6.46 -14.24
N LYS A 179 0.36 -7.40 -15.16
CA LYS A 179 1.40 -8.42 -15.41
C LYS A 179 2.62 -7.79 -16.11
N LYS A 180 3.73 -8.51 -16.18
CA LYS A 180 4.99 -8.03 -16.79
C LYS A 180 4.83 -7.49 -18.22
N SER A 181 3.96 -8.10 -19.02
CA SER A 181 3.69 -7.67 -20.41
C SER A 181 2.63 -6.57 -20.56
N ALA A 182 1.95 -6.20 -19.47
CA ALA A 182 0.94 -5.13 -19.44
C ALA A 182 1.00 -4.45 -18.06
N LYS A 183 2.14 -3.79 -17.79
CA LYS A 183 2.44 -3.20 -16.48
C LYS A 183 1.49 -2.04 -16.19
N THR A 184 1.05 -1.92 -14.94
CA THR A 184 0.37 -0.73 -14.48
C THR A 184 1.33 0.46 -14.54
N LYS A 185 0.87 1.57 -15.13
CA LYS A 185 1.60 2.84 -15.16
C LYS A 185 1.81 3.36 -13.72
N THR A 186 3.05 3.75 -13.43
CA THR A 186 3.46 4.30 -12.12
C THR A 186 3.49 5.83 -12.15
N GLY A 187 3.48 6.46 -10.98
CA GLY A 187 3.52 7.90 -10.78
C GLY A 187 2.32 8.44 -10.02
N LEU A 188 2.36 9.74 -9.72
CA LEU A 188 1.22 10.46 -9.16
C LEU A 188 0.15 10.65 -10.23
N THR A 189 -1.09 10.36 -9.86
CA THR A 189 -2.27 10.67 -10.64
C THR A 189 -3.46 11.05 -9.75
N PHE A 190 -4.62 11.28 -10.35
CA PHE A 190 -5.84 11.69 -9.66
C PHE A 190 -7.04 10.91 -10.16
N ALA A 191 -7.79 10.34 -9.23
CA ALA A 191 -9.00 9.57 -9.48
C ALA A 191 -10.00 10.44 -10.26
N ASN A 192 -10.50 9.94 -11.40
CA ASN A 192 -11.15 10.79 -12.39
C ASN A 192 -12.63 10.52 -12.59
N TRP A 193 -13.02 9.35 -13.09
CA TRP A 193 -14.40 8.95 -13.25
C TRP A 193 -14.58 7.56 -12.66
N LYS A 194 -15.82 7.25 -12.30
CA LYS A 194 -16.16 5.96 -11.70
C LYS A 194 -17.48 5.43 -12.25
N LYS A 195 -17.60 4.12 -12.37
CA LYS A 195 -18.83 3.43 -12.81
C LYS A 195 -19.01 2.17 -11.98
N LYS A 196 -20.22 1.96 -11.44
CA LYS A 196 -20.52 0.77 -10.62
C LYS A 196 -20.25 -0.54 -11.37
N LEU A 197 -20.44 -0.53 -12.68
CA LEU A 197 -20.05 -1.62 -13.57
C LEU A 197 -19.56 -1.02 -14.90
N ALA A 198 -18.25 -1.07 -15.14
CA ALA A 198 -17.68 -0.77 -16.44
C ALA A 198 -17.47 -2.06 -17.25
N ILE A 199 -17.39 -1.91 -18.57
CA ILE A 199 -16.97 -2.97 -19.49
C ILE A 199 -15.56 -2.60 -19.95
N SER A 200 -14.65 -3.57 -19.95
CA SER A 200 -13.28 -3.34 -20.40
C SER A 200 -13.24 -2.95 -21.88
N THR A 201 -12.35 -2.03 -22.22
CA THR A 201 -12.06 -1.67 -23.63
C THR A 201 -11.19 -2.71 -24.33
N VAL A 202 -10.57 -3.61 -23.57
CA VAL A 202 -9.72 -4.69 -24.10
C VAL A 202 -10.55 -5.92 -24.48
N ASP A 203 -11.64 -6.19 -23.75
CA ASP A 203 -12.48 -7.37 -23.94
C ASP A 203 -13.89 -7.08 -23.38
N SER A 204 -14.91 -7.18 -24.22
CA SER A 204 -16.30 -6.90 -23.85
C SER A 204 -16.87 -7.86 -22.79
N GLU A 205 -16.30 -9.04 -22.62
CA GLU A 205 -16.70 -10.01 -21.60
C GLU A 205 -16.20 -9.61 -20.21
N TRP A 206 -15.19 -8.75 -20.12
CA TRP A 206 -14.60 -8.36 -18.85
C TRP A 206 -15.40 -7.25 -18.18
N LYS A 207 -16.28 -7.69 -17.29
CA LYS A 207 -17.04 -6.85 -16.36
C LYS A 207 -16.11 -6.35 -15.24
N LEU A 208 -16.11 -5.04 -15.03
CA LEU A 208 -15.28 -4.34 -14.04
C LEU A 208 -16.17 -3.68 -12.97
N PRO A 209 -16.61 -4.43 -11.93
CA PRO A 209 -17.43 -3.87 -10.86
C PRO A 209 -16.65 -2.85 -10.02
N TYR A 210 -17.34 -1.79 -9.62
CA TYR A 210 -16.78 -0.68 -8.82
C TYR A 210 -15.53 -0.07 -9.45
N ASN A 211 -15.57 0.13 -10.77
CA ASN A 211 -14.46 0.72 -11.50
C ASN A 211 -14.28 2.19 -11.17
N PHE A 212 -13.04 2.58 -10.94
CA PHE A 212 -12.61 3.95 -10.76
C PHE A 212 -11.32 4.17 -11.53
N ASN A 213 -11.38 5.03 -12.54
CA ASN A 213 -10.24 5.29 -13.39
C ASN A 213 -9.31 6.34 -12.74
N ILE A 214 -8.01 6.13 -12.94
CA ILE A 214 -6.94 6.99 -12.42
C ILE A 214 -6.02 7.51 -13.52
N PHE A 215 -5.99 6.89 -14.70
CA PHE A 215 -5.32 7.45 -15.89
C PHE A 215 -6.31 7.53 -17.05
N ASN A 216 -6.82 8.74 -17.30
CA ASN A 216 -7.98 8.97 -18.17
C ASN A 216 -7.80 8.42 -19.59
N LEU A 217 -6.63 8.63 -20.20
CA LEU A 217 -6.35 8.19 -21.58
C LEU A 217 -5.98 6.71 -21.67
N ASP A 218 -5.45 6.14 -20.60
CA ASP A 218 -4.92 4.77 -20.60
C ASP A 218 -5.98 3.73 -20.20
N GLY A 219 -7.16 4.17 -19.76
CA GLY A 219 -8.20 3.26 -19.24
C GLY A 219 -7.84 2.59 -17.91
N ILE A 220 -6.71 2.96 -17.29
CA ILE A 220 -6.20 2.32 -16.08
C ILE A 220 -6.98 2.82 -14.87
N GLY A 221 -7.49 1.87 -14.09
CA GLY A 221 -8.25 2.12 -12.87
C GLY A 221 -8.16 0.97 -11.87
N TRP A 222 -8.67 1.20 -10.67
CA TRP A 222 -8.98 0.11 -9.76
C TRP A 222 -10.41 -0.36 -9.95
N HIS A 223 -10.64 -1.65 -9.72
CA HIS A 223 -11.95 -2.27 -9.76
C HIS A 223 -11.89 -3.62 -9.04
N GLN A 224 -13.06 -4.20 -8.76
CA GLN A 224 -13.10 -5.58 -8.30
C GLN A 224 -12.68 -6.51 -9.43
N TYR A 225 -11.79 -7.45 -9.14
CA TYR A 225 -11.53 -8.60 -10.00
C TYR A 225 -10.84 -9.72 -9.22
N ASP A 226 -10.41 -10.76 -9.93
CA ASP A 226 -9.70 -11.89 -9.37
C ASP A 226 -8.28 -11.53 -8.88
N LEU A 227 -7.94 -12.00 -7.69
CA LEU A 227 -6.63 -11.86 -7.06
C LEU A 227 -5.95 -13.24 -6.96
N PRO A 228 -5.00 -13.56 -7.86
CA PRO A 228 -4.36 -14.88 -7.90
C PRO A 228 -3.07 -14.97 -7.09
N GLY A 229 -2.77 -13.98 -6.24
CA GLY A 229 -1.53 -13.96 -5.45
C GLY A 229 -0.29 -13.66 -6.28
N TYR A 230 -0.41 -12.81 -7.29
CA TYR A 230 0.67 -12.19 -8.09
C TYR A 230 0.08 -11.09 -9.02
N PRO A 231 0.90 -10.22 -9.64
CA PRO A 231 0.41 -9.26 -10.63
C PRO A 231 -0.07 -9.97 -11.90
N ALA A 232 -1.37 -9.88 -12.19
CA ALA A 232 -2.03 -10.65 -13.25
C ALA A 232 -2.93 -9.83 -14.17
N SER A 233 -3.13 -8.54 -13.88
CA SER A 233 -4.07 -7.72 -14.63
C SER A 233 -3.49 -7.27 -15.98
N HIS A 234 -4.37 -6.74 -16.83
CA HIS A 234 -3.99 -5.98 -18.01
C HIS A 234 -3.95 -4.49 -17.63
N SER A 235 -2.90 -4.08 -16.90
CA SER A 235 -2.67 -2.73 -16.37
C SER A 235 -3.54 -2.23 -15.21
N CYS A 236 -4.77 -2.72 -15.01
CA CYS A 236 -5.64 -2.28 -13.91
C CYS A 236 -5.15 -2.70 -12.49
N LEU A 237 -5.70 -2.08 -11.45
CA LEU A 237 -5.39 -2.38 -10.05
C LEU A 237 -6.55 -3.18 -9.44
N ARG A 238 -6.47 -4.51 -9.48
CA ARG A 238 -7.57 -5.37 -9.06
C ARG A 238 -7.67 -5.38 -7.53
N LEU A 239 -8.89 -5.32 -7.03
CA LEU A 239 -9.22 -5.31 -5.59
C LEU A 239 -10.19 -6.44 -5.26
N LEU A 240 -10.24 -6.83 -3.98
CA LEU A 240 -11.33 -7.64 -3.45
C LEU A 240 -12.65 -6.85 -3.52
N MET A 241 -13.78 -7.54 -3.56
CA MET A 241 -15.09 -6.90 -3.73
C MET A 241 -15.40 -5.83 -2.67
N ASN A 242 -15.16 -6.13 -1.39
CA ASN A 242 -15.42 -5.19 -0.31
C ASN A 242 -14.47 -3.98 -0.36
N ASP A 243 -13.23 -4.21 -0.75
CA ASP A 243 -12.22 -3.15 -0.91
C ASP A 243 -12.55 -2.24 -2.10
N ALA A 244 -12.96 -2.80 -3.23
CA ALA A 244 -13.38 -2.04 -4.40
C ALA A 244 -14.61 -1.17 -4.08
N LYS A 245 -15.63 -1.74 -3.41
CA LYS A 245 -16.81 -1.00 -2.93
C LYS A 245 -16.43 0.14 -2.00
N TRP A 246 -15.55 -0.13 -1.03
CA TRP A 246 -15.13 0.85 -0.06
C TRP A 246 -14.40 2.01 -0.74
N LEU A 247 -13.42 1.71 -1.60
CA LEU A 247 -12.62 2.72 -2.27
C LEU A 247 -13.43 3.52 -3.30
N TYR A 248 -14.41 2.88 -3.94
CA TYR A 248 -15.38 3.53 -4.83
C TYR A 248 -16.19 4.64 -4.15
N ASN A 249 -16.53 4.45 -2.88
CA ASN A 249 -17.29 5.42 -2.10
C ASN A 249 -16.39 6.46 -1.41
N TYR A 250 -15.20 6.04 -0.98
CA TYR A 250 -14.24 6.91 -0.31
C TYR A 250 -13.65 7.98 -1.23
N ALA A 251 -13.21 7.58 -2.43
CA ALA A 251 -12.47 8.46 -3.34
C ALA A 251 -13.38 9.41 -4.13
N ASP A 252 -12.82 10.58 -4.37
CA ASP A 252 -13.42 11.69 -5.09
C ASP A 252 -13.06 11.64 -6.58
N THR A 253 -14.05 11.83 -7.46
CA THR A 253 -13.85 11.96 -8.92
C THR A 253 -13.44 13.37 -9.28
N TRP A 254 -13.00 13.59 -10.52
CA TRP A 254 -12.89 14.93 -11.08
C TRP A 254 -14.23 15.67 -11.03
N VAL A 255 -14.15 17.00 -10.96
CA VAL A 255 -15.24 17.91 -11.30
C VAL A 255 -14.94 18.45 -12.68
N LEU A 256 -15.89 18.34 -13.61
CA LEU A 256 -15.75 18.81 -14.98
C LEU A 256 -16.40 20.19 -15.14
N ASN A 257 -15.94 20.96 -16.12
CA ASN A 257 -16.65 22.16 -16.56
C ASN A 257 -17.97 21.78 -17.27
N PRO A 258 -18.93 22.71 -17.38
CA PRO A 258 -20.11 22.51 -18.21
C PRO A 258 -19.73 22.00 -19.61
N GLY A 259 -20.44 20.99 -20.10
CA GLY A 259 -20.11 20.30 -21.36
C GLY A 259 -19.08 19.17 -21.24
N GLY A 260 -18.45 18.96 -20.07
CA GLY A 260 -17.68 17.76 -19.75
C GLY A 260 -16.30 17.61 -20.42
N ALA A 261 -15.94 18.50 -21.34
CA ALA A 261 -14.70 18.38 -22.12
C ALA A 261 -13.43 18.67 -21.33
N THR A 262 -13.50 19.54 -20.30
CA THR A 262 -12.33 19.98 -19.53
C THR A 262 -12.53 19.81 -18.04
N THR A 263 -11.43 19.56 -17.33
CA THR A 263 -11.43 19.39 -15.87
C THR A 263 -11.44 20.74 -15.17
N LYS A 264 -12.38 20.93 -14.24
CA LYS A 264 -12.46 22.09 -13.35
C LYS A 264 -11.65 21.86 -12.07
N ALA A 265 -11.72 20.65 -11.52
CA ALA A 265 -10.92 20.21 -10.38
C ALA A 265 -10.61 18.72 -10.44
N ARG A 266 -9.44 18.32 -9.94
CA ARG A 266 -9.05 16.91 -9.84
C ARG A 266 -9.75 16.23 -8.65
N GLY A 267 -9.64 14.91 -8.63
CA GLY A 267 -10.21 14.04 -7.60
C GLY A 267 -9.17 13.67 -6.54
N THR A 268 -9.36 12.54 -5.87
CA THR A 268 -8.40 12.03 -4.86
C THR A 268 -7.05 11.74 -5.51
N ALA A 269 -5.96 12.18 -4.87
CA ALA A 269 -4.60 11.88 -5.29
C ALA A 269 -4.28 10.39 -5.09
N VAL A 270 -3.61 9.80 -6.08
CA VAL A 270 -3.26 8.38 -6.12
C VAL A 270 -1.80 8.26 -6.54
N LEU A 271 -0.99 7.57 -5.74
CA LEU A 271 0.39 7.24 -6.10
C LEU A 271 0.49 5.75 -6.39
N VAL A 272 0.98 5.41 -7.59
CA VAL A 272 1.32 4.03 -7.95
C VAL A 272 2.84 3.93 -8.06
N TYR A 273 3.50 3.03 -7.34
CA TYR A 273 4.96 3.03 -7.29
C TYR A 273 5.60 1.64 -7.32
N GLY A 274 6.90 1.66 -7.65
CA GLY A 274 7.80 0.50 -7.59
C GLY A 274 7.59 -0.50 -8.73
N ASP A 275 8.30 -1.62 -8.63
CA ASP A 275 8.17 -2.75 -9.55
C ASP A 275 8.07 -4.07 -8.77
N TYR A 276 7.42 -5.06 -9.36
CA TYR A 276 7.37 -6.40 -8.78
C TYR A 276 8.71 -7.12 -8.96
N PRO A 277 9.17 -7.93 -8.00
CA PRO A 277 10.38 -8.75 -8.16
C PRO A 277 10.11 -9.95 -9.09
N TRP A 278 10.00 -9.68 -10.39
CA TRP A 278 9.66 -10.67 -11.42
C TRP A 278 10.59 -11.90 -11.39
N GLY A 279 10.01 -13.10 -11.42
CA GLY A 279 10.75 -14.37 -11.37
C GLY A 279 11.34 -14.71 -10.00
N LYS A 280 11.15 -13.88 -8.98
CA LYS A 280 11.52 -14.18 -7.59
C LYS A 280 10.33 -14.73 -6.81
N ARG A 281 10.61 -15.26 -5.62
CA ARG A 281 9.59 -15.72 -4.67
C ARG A 281 8.66 -14.55 -4.28
N LYS A 282 7.37 -14.85 -4.12
CA LYS A 282 6.34 -13.88 -3.74
C LYS A 282 6.76 -13.11 -2.47
N PRO A 283 6.72 -11.77 -2.44
CA PRO A 283 7.25 -10.95 -1.34
C PRO A 283 6.73 -11.36 0.04
N TRP A 284 5.41 -11.51 0.18
CA TRP A 284 4.76 -11.87 1.45
C TRP A 284 5.12 -13.25 1.99
N ARG A 285 5.81 -14.10 1.21
CA ARG A 285 6.32 -15.38 1.73
C ARG A 285 7.57 -15.21 2.59
N LYS A 286 8.15 -14.00 2.66
CA LYS A 286 9.20 -13.64 3.60
C LYS A 286 8.67 -13.45 5.03
N LEU A 287 7.36 -13.22 5.19
CA LEU A 287 6.68 -13.11 6.49
C LEU A 287 6.87 -14.34 7.38
N LEU A 288 7.12 -15.52 6.79
CA LEU A 288 7.42 -16.75 7.53
C LEU A 288 8.78 -16.71 8.26
N ASN A 289 9.68 -15.83 7.84
CA ASN A 289 11.03 -15.71 8.42
C ASN A 289 11.17 -14.41 9.22
N ASP A 290 10.53 -13.35 8.75
CA ASP A 290 10.54 -12.03 9.38
C ASP A 290 9.14 -11.42 9.24
N PRO A 291 8.40 -11.26 10.35
CA PRO A 291 7.03 -10.78 10.31
C PRO A 291 6.89 -9.34 9.80
N ASN A 292 7.99 -8.59 9.74
CA ASN A 292 8.05 -7.20 9.29
C ASN A 292 8.64 -7.06 7.86
N SER A 293 8.93 -8.17 7.18
CA SER A 293 9.63 -8.19 5.88
C SER A 293 8.91 -7.51 4.70
N ASN A 294 7.64 -7.13 4.86
CA ASN A 294 6.87 -6.36 3.89
C ASN A 294 6.72 -4.88 4.29
N ASN A 295 7.18 -4.48 5.48
CA ASN A 295 7.00 -3.13 5.99
C ASN A 295 7.74 -2.14 5.10
N ILE A 296 7.04 -1.07 4.73
CA ILE A 296 7.62 0.07 4.03
C ILE A 296 7.80 1.16 5.08
N SER A 297 9.02 1.63 5.26
CA SER A 297 9.35 2.60 6.29
C SER A 297 8.70 3.97 6.06
N VAL A 298 8.63 4.78 7.12
CA VAL A 298 8.17 6.19 7.03
C VAL A 298 9.07 6.96 6.08
N GLU A 299 10.37 6.75 6.16
CA GLU A 299 11.39 7.43 5.37
C GLU A 299 11.22 7.10 3.88
N GLU A 300 11.04 5.82 3.53
CA GLU A 300 10.79 5.40 2.15
C GLU A 300 9.49 6.00 1.61
N MET A 301 8.40 5.93 2.37
CA MET A 301 7.11 6.51 1.96
C MET A 301 7.19 8.03 1.79
N THR A 302 7.84 8.72 2.73
CA THR A 302 8.01 10.18 2.71
C THR A 302 8.80 10.59 1.47
N LYS A 303 9.94 9.96 1.21
CA LYS A 303 10.78 10.22 0.03
C LYS A 303 10.03 10.04 -1.29
N MET A 304 9.09 9.09 -1.36
CA MET A 304 8.27 8.87 -2.56
C MET A 304 7.17 9.93 -2.75
N ILE A 305 6.62 10.44 -1.65
CA ILE A 305 5.45 11.33 -1.65
C ILE A 305 5.86 12.79 -1.71
N GLU A 306 6.89 13.19 -0.97
CA GLU A 306 7.33 14.57 -0.77
C GLU A 306 7.48 15.36 -2.09
N PRO A 307 8.08 14.83 -3.17
CA PRO A 307 8.18 15.56 -4.44
C PRO A 307 6.84 15.93 -5.09
N ASN A 308 5.74 15.30 -4.64
CA ASN A 308 4.40 15.47 -5.19
C ASN A 308 3.48 16.31 -4.30
N ILE A 309 3.88 16.64 -3.07
CA ILE A 309 3.00 17.25 -2.07
C ILE A 309 2.44 18.59 -2.52
N GLU A 310 3.28 19.48 -3.06
CA GLU A 310 2.83 20.80 -3.52
C GLU A 310 1.71 20.67 -4.57
N LYS A 311 1.88 19.74 -5.52
CA LYS A 311 0.88 19.46 -6.56
C LYS A 311 -0.39 18.86 -5.97
N ILE A 312 -0.28 17.95 -5.00
CA ILE A 312 -1.43 17.35 -4.31
C ILE A 312 -2.26 18.42 -3.59
N LEU A 313 -1.60 19.29 -2.82
CA LEU A 313 -2.26 20.35 -2.06
C LEU A 313 -2.91 21.39 -2.98
N LYS A 314 -2.20 21.82 -4.04
CA LYS A 314 -2.78 22.73 -5.04
C LYS A 314 -4.07 22.20 -5.66
N GLU A 315 -4.12 20.91 -6.01
CA GLU A 315 -5.31 20.29 -6.59
C GLU A 315 -6.42 20.06 -5.56
N GLN A 316 -6.06 19.77 -4.31
CA GLN A 316 -7.00 19.69 -3.19
C GLN A 316 -7.67 21.04 -2.93
N ASP A 317 -6.90 22.11 -2.78
CA ASP A 317 -7.41 23.46 -2.53
C ASP A 317 -8.29 23.94 -3.69
N ASN A 318 -7.89 23.62 -4.93
CA ASN A 318 -8.72 23.89 -6.09
C ASN A 318 -10.06 23.14 -6.05
N ARG A 319 -10.04 21.86 -5.68
CA ARG A 319 -11.25 21.06 -5.52
C ARG A 319 -12.18 21.65 -4.48
N GLU A 320 -11.66 22.06 -3.33
CA GLU A 320 -12.45 22.60 -2.23
C GLU A 320 -13.15 23.90 -2.64
N ARG A 321 -12.40 24.84 -3.21
CA ARG A 321 -12.96 26.08 -3.75
C ARG A 321 -14.04 25.81 -4.81
N VAL A 322 -13.84 24.83 -5.68
CA VAL A 322 -14.83 24.45 -6.70
C VAL A 322 -16.07 23.81 -6.07
N ALA A 323 -15.91 22.95 -5.07
CA ALA A 323 -17.01 22.31 -4.36
C ALA A 323 -17.85 23.33 -3.58
N ASP A 324 -17.20 24.29 -2.91
CA ASP A 324 -17.86 25.37 -2.17
C ASP A 324 -18.64 26.28 -3.12
N SER A 325 -18.05 26.64 -4.26
CA SER A 325 -18.73 27.41 -5.31
C SER A 325 -19.98 26.68 -5.84
N ILE A 326 -19.90 25.38 -6.08
CA ILE A 326 -21.06 24.57 -6.51
C ILE A 326 -22.13 24.51 -5.42
N LYS A 327 -21.73 24.32 -4.16
CA LYS A 327 -22.64 24.28 -3.02
C LYS A 327 -23.36 25.61 -2.83
N ALA A 328 -22.64 26.74 -2.92
CA ALA A 328 -23.20 28.08 -2.85
C ALA A 328 -24.19 28.33 -4.00
N ALA A 329 -23.83 27.97 -5.24
CA ALA A 329 -24.71 28.11 -6.39
C ALA A 329 -26.00 27.28 -6.25
N LYS A 330 -25.90 26.05 -5.72
CA LYS A 330 -27.05 25.19 -5.45
C LYS A 330 -27.98 25.79 -4.39
N ALA A 331 -27.40 26.34 -3.32
CA ALA A 331 -28.17 26.99 -2.25
C ALA A 331 -28.92 28.23 -2.76
N VAL A 332 -28.31 29.03 -3.64
CA VAL A 332 -28.99 30.17 -4.29
C VAL A 332 -30.17 29.68 -5.14
N LEU A 333 -29.96 28.66 -5.99
CA LEU A 333 -31.03 28.09 -6.83
C LEU A 333 -32.19 27.51 -6.01
N GLU A 334 -31.92 26.90 -4.86
CA GLU A 334 -32.96 26.36 -3.96
C GLU A 334 -33.78 27.45 -3.25
N GLN A 335 -33.23 28.66 -3.14
CA GLN A 335 -33.90 29.82 -2.53
C GLN A 335 -34.62 30.72 -3.56
N MET A 336 -34.45 30.47 -4.86
CA MET A 336 -35.18 31.21 -5.89
C MET A 336 -36.66 30.80 -5.88
N PRO A 337 -37.60 31.77 -5.88
CA PRO A 337 -39.02 31.45 -5.97
C PRO A 337 -39.28 30.64 -7.24
N GLN A 338 -40.08 29.58 -7.14
CA GLN A 338 -40.55 28.86 -8.33
C GLN A 338 -41.38 29.83 -9.16
N THR A 339 -40.80 30.35 -10.24
CA THR A 339 -41.57 31.06 -11.27
C THR A 339 -42.59 30.07 -11.81
N THR A 340 -43.85 30.29 -11.43
CA THR A 340 -45.02 29.68 -12.04
C THR A 340 -44.87 29.77 -13.54
N LYS A 341 -44.85 28.63 -14.23
CA LYS A 341 -44.98 28.59 -15.67
C LYS A 341 -46.25 29.36 -16.03
N THR A 342 -46.07 30.50 -16.68
CA THR A 342 -47.13 31.17 -17.42
C THR A 342 -47.65 30.15 -18.43
N LEU A 343 -48.88 29.69 -18.24
CA LEU A 343 -49.64 29.03 -19.28
C LEU A 343 -49.86 30.10 -20.36
N GLU A 344 -49.24 29.91 -21.52
CA GLU A 344 -49.52 30.74 -22.69
C GLU A 344 -50.98 30.50 -23.14
N PRO A 345 -51.68 31.55 -23.61
CA PRO A 345 -53.09 31.52 -23.96
C PRO A 345 -53.42 30.72 -25.22
#